data_AF-A0ABD0PNY6-F1
#
_entry.id   AF-A0ABD0PNY6-F1
#
_cell.length_a   1.000
_cell.length_b   1.000
_cell.length_c   1.000
_cell.angle_alpha   90.00
_cell.angle_beta   90.00
_cell.angle_gamma   90.00
#
_symmetry.space_group_name_H-M   'P 1'
#
loop_
_entity.id
_entity.type
_entity.pdbx_description
1 polymer ?
#
loop_
_entity_poly.entity_id
_entity_poly.type
_entity_poly.pdbx_seq_one_letter_code
_entity_poly.pdbx_strand_id
1 'polypeptide(L)'
;APTEISHICHVYPPSVLSLDVFIMILEDEYLGGMLGKVLATDQDEYDTLTFSLEPQSHSLFSVVGADGRLLARGGLDVGHYQLNVSVSDGRFSAVASVKVNVLRVTEQMLDSSVSVRFAGIAAEGFIQDHWKNFQKAVRSVTGVRRGALQLISLQPAETGDGLDLLLCFEKPGRGGSSLEALSQKLSSSRAAIKEMTGLHVVRVLNSQCSSSERVVLLNQTSMATYSTAR
;
A
#
# COMPACT_ATOMS: atom_id res chain seq x y z
N ALA A 1 8.73 -46.91 -31.54
CA ALA A 1 9.13 -45.97 -30.48
C ALA A 1 7.86 -45.52 -29.79
N PRO A 2 7.66 -45.79 -28.49
CA PRO A 2 6.52 -45.24 -27.79
C PRO A 2 6.83 -43.79 -27.44
N THR A 3 5.99 -42.88 -27.91
CA THR A 3 5.90 -41.51 -27.43
C THR A 3 5.47 -41.57 -25.97
N GLU A 4 6.38 -41.29 -25.04
CA GLU A 4 6.01 -40.98 -23.66
C GLU A 4 5.12 -39.74 -23.71
N ILE A 5 3.81 -39.94 -23.54
CA ILE A 5 2.89 -38.87 -23.23
C ILE A 5 3.21 -38.52 -21.78
N SER A 6 4.00 -37.46 -21.58
CA SER A 6 4.19 -36.87 -20.26
C SER A 6 2.82 -36.35 -19.81
N HIS A 7 2.10 -37.16 -19.04
CA HIS A 7 0.87 -36.77 -18.39
C HIS A 7 1.21 -35.68 -17.38
N ILE A 8 0.97 -34.42 -17.75
CA ILE A 8 0.98 -33.30 -16.81
C ILE A 8 -0.15 -33.57 -15.83
N CYS A 9 0.20 -33.80 -14.56
CA CYS A 9 -0.74 -34.19 -13.53
C CYS A 9 -1.13 -32.95 -12.74
N HIS A 10 -2.34 -32.44 -12.96
CA HIS A 10 -2.95 -31.37 -12.18
C HIS A 10 -3.58 -31.97 -10.92
N VAL A 11 -2.91 -31.89 -9.77
CA VAL A 11 -3.32 -32.53 -8.51
C VAL A 11 -3.79 -31.49 -7.48
N TYR A 12 -3.12 -30.35 -7.42
CA TYR A 12 -3.33 -29.35 -6.38
C TYR A 12 -4.04 -28.11 -6.93
N PRO A 13 -4.92 -27.47 -6.14
CA PRO A 13 -5.47 -26.19 -6.51
C PRO A 13 -4.46 -25.05 -6.23
N PRO A 14 -4.53 -23.95 -6.99
CA PRO A 14 -3.64 -22.82 -6.80
C PRO A 14 -3.88 -22.14 -5.45
N SER A 15 -2.81 -21.72 -4.80
CA SER A 15 -2.83 -20.89 -3.59
C SER A 15 -2.66 -19.43 -3.97
N VAL A 16 -3.59 -18.56 -3.56
CA VAL A 16 -3.60 -17.14 -3.95
C VAL A 16 -3.72 -16.22 -2.73
N LEU A 17 -2.96 -15.12 -2.76
CA LEU A 17 -2.95 -14.10 -1.70
C LEU A 17 -3.91 -12.94 -2.02
N SER A 18 -4.57 -12.43 -0.98
CA SER A 18 -5.37 -11.20 -1.08
C SER A 18 -4.48 -9.98 -1.28
N LEU A 19 -5.04 -8.92 -1.88
CA LEU A 19 -4.33 -7.69 -2.22
C LEU A 19 -5.09 -6.48 -1.72
N ASP A 20 -4.46 -5.66 -0.88
CA ASP A 20 -4.98 -4.34 -0.49
C ASP A 20 -4.26 -3.25 -1.30
N VAL A 21 -4.99 -2.25 -1.77
CA VAL A 21 -4.48 -1.13 -2.56
C VAL A 21 -5.00 0.17 -1.98
N PHE A 22 -4.14 1.18 -1.90
CA PHE A 22 -4.49 2.52 -1.45
C PHE A 22 -4.07 3.53 -2.52
N ILE A 23 -5.01 4.31 -3.01
CA ILE A 23 -4.83 5.37 -4.01
C ILE A 23 -5.16 6.69 -3.34
N MET A 24 -4.20 7.62 -3.36
CA MET A 24 -4.36 8.95 -2.78
C MET A 24 -4.46 9.98 -3.91
N ILE A 25 -5.52 10.79 -3.89
CA ILE A 25 -5.86 11.74 -4.96
C ILE A 25 -5.87 13.16 -4.39
N LEU A 26 -5.04 14.08 -4.88
CA LEU A 26 -4.93 15.43 -4.33
C LEU A 26 -5.94 16.43 -4.91
N GLU A 27 -5.99 16.56 -6.24
CA GLU A 27 -6.80 17.60 -6.91
C GLU A 27 -7.58 17.02 -8.10
N ASP A 28 -6.90 16.29 -8.98
CA ASP A 28 -7.48 15.74 -10.21
C ASP A 28 -8.03 14.32 -10.05
N GLU A 29 -8.70 13.81 -11.08
CA GLU A 29 -9.09 12.39 -11.12
C GLU A 29 -7.87 11.47 -11.22
N TYR A 30 -7.97 10.28 -10.64
CA TYR A 30 -6.95 9.25 -10.85
C TYR A 30 -6.93 8.84 -12.32
N LEU A 31 -5.79 9.01 -12.99
CA LEU A 31 -5.64 8.80 -14.44
C LEU A 31 -5.48 7.32 -14.85
N GLY A 32 -5.51 6.40 -13.89
CA GLY A 32 -5.24 5.00 -14.13
C GLY A 32 -3.77 4.64 -13.93
N GLY A 33 -3.46 3.36 -14.11
CA GLY A 33 -2.11 2.83 -13.94
C GLY A 33 -2.08 1.40 -13.41
N MET A 34 -0.86 0.89 -13.26
CA MET A 34 -0.62 -0.39 -12.59
C MET A 34 -0.85 -0.19 -11.09
N LEU A 35 -1.82 -0.93 -10.55
CA LEU A 35 -2.12 -0.95 -9.13
C LEU A 35 -1.24 -1.94 -8.44
N GLY A 36 -1.09 -3.14 -9.01
CA GLY A 36 -0.25 -4.18 -8.43
C GLY A 36 -0.19 -5.52 -9.07
N LYS A 37 0.20 -6.52 -8.28
CA LYS A 37 0.23 -7.92 -8.70
C LYS A 37 -0.45 -8.81 -7.66
N VAL A 38 -1.43 -9.57 -8.11
CA VAL A 38 -1.99 -10.69 -7.34
C VAL A 38 -0.97 -11.82 -7.36
N LEU A 39 -0.57 -12.27 -6.17
CA LEU A 39 0.41 -13.34 -6.03
C LEU A 39 -0.32 -14.67 -5.86
N ALA A 40 0.08 -15.64 -6.68
CA ALA A 40 -0.40 -17.01 -6.62
C ALA A 40 0.76 -17.98 -6.84
N THR A 41 0.64 -19.18 -6.28
CA THR A 41 1.58 -20.29 -6.41
C THR A 41 0.82 -21.60 -6.56
N ASP A 42 1.34 -22.49 -7.37
CA ASP A 42 0.85 -23.87 -7.47
C ASP A 42 1.94 -24.85 -7.01
N GLN A 43 1.54 -26.02 -6.51
CA GLN A 43 2.47 -27.09 -6.15
C GLN A 43 2.82 -27.97 -7.35
N ASP A 44 2.01 -27.95 -8.41
CA ASP A 44 2.27 -28.68 -9.64
C ASP A 44 3.29 -27.89 -10.51
N GLU A 45 4.49 -28.44 -10.70
CA GLU A 45 5.66 -27.76 -11.28
C GLU A 45 5.42 -27.20 -12.70
N TYR A 46 4.57 -27.85 -13.47
CA TYR A 46 4.34 -27.54 -14.88
C TYR A 46 3.05 -26.75 -15.13
N ASP A 47 2.33 -26.40 -14.07
CA ASP A 47 1.06 -25.70 -14.18
C ASP A 47 1.26 -24.22 -14.46
N THR A 48 0.56 -23.72 -15.49
CA THR A 48 0.60 -22.31 -15.85
C THR A 48 -0.62 -21.60 -15.29
N LEU A 49 -0.39 -20.66 -14.38
CA LEU A 49 -1.45 -19.89 -13.75
C LEU A 49 -1.96 -18.78 -14.66
N THR A 50 -3.26 -18.76 -14.88
CA THR A 50 -3.98 -17.72 -15.62
C THR A 50 -4.88 -16.92 -14.69
N PHE A 51 -4.75 -15.60 -14.72
CA PHE A 51 -5.50 -14.66 -13.89
C PHE A 51 -6.67 -14.05 -14.67
N SER A 52 -7.81 -13.88 -14.01
CA SER A 52 -8.99 -13.26 -14.60
C SER A 52 -9.75 -12.43 -13.57
N LEU A 53 -10.36 -11.34 -14.03
CA LEU A 53 -11.16 -10.44 -13.20
C LEU A 53 -12.64 -10.70 -13.45
N GLU A 54 -13.48 -10.55 -12.43
CA GLU A 54 -14.93 -10.70 -12.56
C GLU A 54 -15.54 -9.63 -13.50
N PRO A 55 -16.45 -9.99 -14.44
CA PRO A 55 -16.96 -9.10 -15.49
C PRO A 55 -17.44 -7.72 -15.03
N GLN A 56 -18.09 -7.66 -13.87
CA GLN A 56 -18.62 -6.43 -13.29
C GLN A 56 -17.56 -5.36 -12.98
N SER A 57 -16.29 -5.75 -12.87
CA SER A 57 -15.18 -4.85 -12.57
C SER A 57 -14.37 -4.41 -13.80
N HIS A 58 -14.65 -4.93 -15.00
CA HIS A 58 -13.83 -4.69 -16.21
C HIS A 58 -13.90 -3.25 -16.73
N SER A 59 -14.94 -2.51 -16.35
CA SER A 59 -15.12 -1.10 -16.72
C SER A 59 -14.07 -0.19 -16.09
N LEU A 60 -13.64 -0.51 -14.87
CA LEU A 60 -12.72 0.31 -14.07
C LEU A 60 -11.35 -0.35 -13.87
N PHE A 61 -11.29 -1.67 -13.87
CA PHE A 61 -10.09 -2.45 -13.57
C PHE A 61 -9.84 -3.54 -14.61
N SER A 62 -8.61 -4.01 -14.69
CA SER A 62 -8.23 -5.16 -15.51
C SER A 62 -7.08 -5.92 -14.85
N VAL A 63 -6.99 -7.23 -15.09
CA VAL A 63 -5.84 -8.03 -14.68
C VAL A 63 -5.14 -8.62 -15.91
N VAL A 64 -3.81 -8.59 -15.91
CA VAL A 64 -3.00 -9.25 -16.94
C VAL A 64 -3.01 -10.75 -16.66
N GLY A 65 -3.60 -11.51 -17.58
CA GLY A 65 -3.83 -12.93 -17.38
C GLY A 65 -2.55 -13.76 -17.18
N ALA A 66 -1.43 -13.34 -17.74
CA ALA A 66 -0.18 -14.10 -17.68
C ALA A 66 0.61 -13.91 -16.37
N ASP A 67 0.41 -12.80 -15.64
CA ASP A 67 1.28 -12.46 -14.51
C ASP A 67 0.56 -11.83 -13.32
N GLY A 68 -0.76 -11.72 -13.37
CA GLY A 68 -1.57 -11.23 -12.26
C GLY A 68 -1.46 -9.72 -12.02
N ARG A 69 -0.87 -8.94 -12.93
CA ARG A 69 -0.81 -7.48 -12.78
C ARG A 69 -2.19 -6.85 -12.87
N LEU A 70 -2.62 -6.20 -11.80
CA LEU A 70 -3.84 -5.42 -11.70
C LEU A 70 -3.60 -3.98 -12.19
N LEU A 71 -4.43 -3.51 -13.10
CA LEU A 71 -4.45 -2.14 -13.61
C LEU A 71 -5.81 -1.50 -13.37
N ALA A 72 -5.81 -0.18 -13.23
CA ALA A 72 -7.00 0.66 -13.24
C ALA A 72 -6.99 1.58 -14.47
N ARG A 73 -8.18 1.80 -15.04
CA ARG A 73 -8.36 2.58 -16.29
C ARG A 73 -8.44 4.09 -16.07
N GLY A 74 -8.63 4.54 -14.83
CA GLY A 74 -8.82 5.93 -14.45
C GLY A 74 -10.28 6.26 -14.11
N GLY A 75 -10.56 7.50 -13.68
CA GLY A 75 -11.91 7.95 -13.33
C GLY A 75 -12.50 7.24 -12.11
N LEU A 76 -11.65 6.80 -11.17
CA LEU A 76 -12.09 6.17 -9.94
C LEU A 76 -12.64 7.24 -8.98
N ASP A 77 -13.89 7.09 -8.59
CA ASP A 77 -14.48 7.85 -7.49
C ASP A 77 -13.81 7.50 -6.15
N VAL A 78 -13.81 8.47 -5.23
CA VAL A 78 -13.41 8.27 -3.84
C VAL A 78 -14.31 7.21 -3.21
N GLY A 79 -13.71 6.18 -2.62
CA GLY A 79 -14.47 5.09 -2.03
C GLY A 79 -13.70 3.78 -1.93
N HIS A 80 -14.45 2.70 -1.76
CA HIS A 80 -13.93 1.35 -1.60
C HIS A 80 -14.44 0.46 -2.72
N TYR A 81 -13.52 -0.19 -3.43
CA TYR A 81 -13.82 -1.17 -4.46
C TYR A 81 -13.38 -2.55 -3.99
N GLN A 82 -14.26 -3.53 -4.10
CA GLN A 82 -13.95 -4.93 -3.82
C GLN A 82 -13.97 -5.69 -5.14
N LEU A 83 -12.85 -6.32 -5.47
CA LEU A 83 -12.67 -7.07 -6.70
C LEU A 83 -12.38 -8.53 -6.35
N ASN A 84 -12.87 -9.43 -7.19
CA ASN A 84 -12.53 -10.84 -7.13
C ASN A 84 -11.67 -11.19 -8.34
N VAL A 85 -10.44 -11.63 -8.08
CA VAL A 85 -9.51 -12.11 -9.10
C VAL A 85 -9.45 -13.63 -9.00
N SER A 86 -9.86 -14.31 -10.06
CA SER A 86 -9.78 -15.77 -10.16
C SER A 86 -8.44 -16.16 -10.78
N VAL A 87 -7.81 -17.18 -10.22
CA VAL A 87 -6.57 -17.79 -10.70
C VAL A 87 -6.86 -19.24 -11.02
N SER A 88 -6.52 -19.69 -12.22
CA SER A 88 -6.70 -21.08 -12.65
C SER A 88 -5.41 -21.64 -13.23
N ASP A 89 -5.15 -22.91 -12.93
CA ASP A 89 -4.08 -23.74 -13.51
C ASP A 89 -4.53 -24.49 -14.79
N GLY A 90 -5.79 -24.31 -15.22
CA GLY A 90 -6.44 -25.03 -16.31
C GLY A 90 -7.41 -26.14 -15.87
N ARG A 91 -7.34 -26.59 -14.61
CA ARG A 91 -8.22 -27.61 -14.00
C ARG A 91 -8.93 -27.11 -12.75
N PHE A 92 -8.19 -26.59 -11.79
CA PHE A 92 -8.70 -26.00 -10.56
C PHE A 92 -8.70 -24.47 -10.67
N SER A 93 -9.35 -23.84 -9.68
CA SER A 93 -9.39 -22.39 -9.58
C SER A 93 -9.48 -21.95 -8.13
N ALA A 94 -8.85 -20.82 -7.83
CA ALA A 94 -8.94 -20.13 -6.55
C ALA A 94 -9.25 -18.65 -6.77
N VAL A 95 -9.82 -17.99 -5.77
CA VAL A 95 -10.23 -16.58 -5.87
C VAL A 95 -9.52 -15.77 -4.79
N ALA A 96 -8.88 -14.68 -5.20
CA ALA A 96 -8.36 -13.65 -4.31
C ALA A 96 -9.32 -12.47 -4.21
N SER A 97 -9.52 -12.01 -2.97
CA SER A 97 -10.18 -10.74 -2.70
C SER A 97 -9.16 -9.61 -2.82
N VAL A 98 -9.45 -8.64 -3.67
CA VAL A 98 -8.65 -7.42 -3.83
C VAL A 98 -9.48 -6.23 -3.35
N LYS A 99 -8.91 -5.40 -2.47
CA LYS A 99 -9.56 -4.18 -2.00
C LYS A 99 -8.81 -2.97 -2.48
N VAL A 100 -9.49 -2.09 -3.21
CA VAL A 100 -8.93 -0.80 -3.64
C VAL A 100 -9.60 0.31 -2.86
N ASN A 101 -8.81 1.08 -2.13
CA ASN A 101 -9.26 2.20 -1.33
C ASN A 101 -8.80 3.49 -2.00
N VAL A 102 -9.73 4.30 -2.45
CA VAL A 102 -9.47 5.57 -3.10
C VAL A 102 -9.83 6.69 -2.14
N LEU A 103 -8.84 7.49 -1.75
CA LEU A 103 -8.99 8.56 -0.77
C LEU A 103 -8.57 9.89 -1.39
N ARG A 104 -9.38 10.93 -1.16
CA ARG A 104 -9.01 12.29 -1.51
C ARG A 104 -8.15 12.89 -0.40
N VAL A 105 -6.96 13.35 -0.79
CA VAL A 105 -6.10 14.21 0.02
C VAL A 105 -6.55 15.64 -0.21
N THR A 106 -6.78 16.38 0.87
CA THR A 106 -7.08 17.81 0.78
C THR A 106 -5.85 18.63 1.13
N GLU A 107 -5.78 19.88 0.67
CA GLU A 107 -4.70 20.81 1.10
C GLU A 107 -4.62 20.90 2.63
N GLN A 108 -5.76 20.90 3.33
CA GLN A 108 -5.79 20.90 4.79
C GLN A 108 -5.08 19.69 5.41
N MET A 109 -5.17 18.51 4.78
CA MET A 109 -4.46 17.31 5.22
C MET A 109 -2.96 17.45 5.01
N LEU A 110 -2.54 18.02 3.88
CA LEU A 110 -1.14 18.33 3.62
C LEU A 110 -0.59 19.36 4.63
N ASP A 111 -1.33 20.43 4.90
CA ASP A 111 -0.95 21.48 5.85
C ASP A 111 -0.89 20.97 7.30
N SER A 112 -1.63 19.89 7.58
CA SER A 112 -1.67 19.22 8.88
C SER A 112 -0.88 17.89 8.90
N SER A 113 0.12 17.75 8.03
CA SER A 113 0.92 16.53 7.92
C SER A 113 2.31 16.64 8.54
N VAL A 114 2.80 15.48 8.98
CA VAL A 114 4.15 15.30 9.51
C VAL A 114 4.89 14.35 8.60
N SER A 115 6.07 14.75 8.15
CA SER A 115 7.00 13.90 7.41
C SER A 115 7.90 13.14 8.38
N VAL A 116 8.07 11.84 8.15
CA VAL A 116 8.96 10.96 8.92
C VAL A 116 9.87 10.23 7.95
N ARG A 117 11.19 10.25 8.19
CA ARG A 117 12.15 9.46 7.40
C ARG A 117 12.69 8.31 8.23
N PHE A 118 12.65 7.11 7.66
CA PHE A 118 13.36 5.94 8.17
C PHE A 118 14.64 5.66 7.38
N ALA A 119 15.61 4.98 8.01
CA ALA A 119 16.80 4.46 7.34
C ALA A 119 16.70 2.94 7.15
N GLY A 120 17.25 2.44 6.04
CA GLY A 120 17.47 1.01 5.81
C GLY A 120 16.20 0.18 5.71
N ILE A 121 15.13 0.74 5.15
CA ILE A 121 13.87 0.02 4.96
C ILE A 121 13.22 0.42 3.64
N ALA A 122 12.79 -0.58 2.87
CA ALA A 122 12.03 -0.39 1.64
C ALA A 122 10.53 -0.17 1.93
N ALA A 123 9.81 0.42 0.97
CA ALA A 123 8.41 0.77 1.14
C ALA A 123 7.53 -0.48 1.36
N GLU A 124 7.82 -1.56 0.63
CA GLU A 124 7.10 -2.82 0.65
C GLU A 124 7.25 -3.50 2.02
N GLY A 125 8.49 -3.65 2.49
CA GLY A 125 8.79 -4.23 3.80
C GLY A 125 8.20 -3.40 4.94
N PHE A 126 8.19 -2.07 4.82
CA PHE A 126 7.56 -1.21 5.83
C PHE A 126 6.07 -1.48 5.96
N ILE A 127 5.31 -1.56 4.85
CA ILE A 127 3.87 -1.80 4.95
C ILE A 127 3.54 -3.22 5.39
N GLN A 128 4.25 -4.21 4.86
CA GLN A 128 3.98 -5.61 5.16
C GLN A 128 4.25 -5.92 6.64
N ASP A 129 5.41 -5.50 7.16
CA ASP A 129 5.88 -5.97 8.46
C ASP A 129 5.76 -4.93 9.58
N HIS A 130 5.86 -3.64 9.26
CA HIS A 130 6.02 -2.60 10.27
C HIS A 130 4.83 -1.67 10.45
N TRP A 131 3.98 -1.46 9.43
CA TRP A 131 2.94 -0.42 9.46
C TRP A 131 2.00 -0.53 10.68
N LYS A 132 1.47 -1.72 10.96
CA LYS A 132 0.55 -1.92 12.10
C LYS A 132 1.22 -1.63 13.45
N ASN A 133 2.50 -1.99 13.60
CA ASN A 133 3.24 -1.76 14.84
C ASN A 133 3.66 -0.29 14.95
N PHE A 134 4.03 0.33 13.84
CA PHE A 134 4.27 1.77 13.77
C PHE A 134 3.03 2.58 14.15
N GLN A 135 1.85 2.24 13.61
CA GLN A 135 0.58 2.89 14.02
C GLN A 135 0.33 2.76 15.54
N LYS A 136 0.63 1.61 16.13
CA LYS A 136 0.50 1.40 17.59
C LYS A 136 1.52 2.24 18.37
N ALA A 137 2.77 2.29 17.94
CA ALA A 137 3.83 3.07 18.59
C ALA A 137 3.52 4.57 18.52
N VAL A 138 3.18 5.10 17.35
CA VAL A 138 2.76 6.49 17.16
C VAL A 138 1.58 6.82 18.07
N ARG A 139 0.57 5.96 18.13
CA ARG A 139 -0.57 6.15 19.03
C ARG A 139 -0.15 6.20 20.50
N SER A 140 0.75 5.32 20.92
CA SER A 140 1.24 5.25 22.29
C SER A 140 1.96 6.54 22.71
N VAL A 141 2.76 7.12 21.82
CA VAL A 141 3.58 8.31 22.13
C VAL A 141 2.81 9.62 21.95
N THR A 142 1.89 9.69 20.99
CA THR A 142 1.13 10.92 20.69
C THR A 142 -0.20 11.02 21.45
N GLY A 143 -0.79 9.89 21.85
CA GLY A 143 -2.10 9.84 22.51
C GLY A 143 -3.30 10.04 21.56
N VAL A 144 -3.09 9.99 20.25
CA VAL A 144 -4.19 10.16 19.27
C VAL A 144 -5.16 8.97 19.28
N ARG A 145 -6.39 9.17 18.78
CA ARG A 145 -7.39 8.11 18.72
C ARG A 145 -7.02 7.03 17.70
N ARG A 146 -7.57 5.82 17.87
CA ARG A 146 -7.47 4.77 16.86
C ARG A 146 -8.14 5.27 15.56
N GLY A 147 -7.45 5.13 14.43
CA GLY A 147 -7.93 5.60 13.13
C GLY A 147 -7.59 7.05 12.80
N ALA A 148 -7.11 7.84 13.78
CA ALA A 148 -6.76 9.24 13.53
C ALA A 148 -5.44 9.43 12.75
N LEU A 149 -4.68 8.36 12.53
CA LEU A 149 -3.44 8.37 11.76
C LEU A 149 -3.71 7.85 10.34
N GLN A 150 -3.53 8.72 9.35
CA GLN A 150 -3.64 8.38 7.94
C GLN A 150 -2.27 8.51 7.26
N LEU A 151 -1.94 7.54 6.42
CA LEU A 151 -0.76 7.59 5.54
C LEU A 151 -1.16 8.31 4.25
N ILE A 152 -0.56 9.48 4.00
CA ILE A 152 -0.79 10.23 2.76
C ILE A 152 0.19 9.76 1.68
N SER A 153 1.47 9.61 2.03
CA SER A 153 2.51 9.25 1.07
C SER A 153 3.55 8.34 1.71
N LEU A 154 4.11 7.46 0.89
CA LEU A 154 5.18 6.55 1.23
C LEU A 154 6.08 6.41 0.01
N GLN A 155 7.31 6.91 0.10
CA GLN A 155 8.21 7.01 -1.05
C GLN A 155 9.63 6.68 -0.62
N PRO A 156 10.40 5.95 -1.45
CA PRO A 156 11.85 5.87 -1.27
C PRO A 156 12.44 7.27 -1.18
N ALA A 157 13.38 7.48 -0.27
CA ALA A 157 14.06 8.76 -0.16
C ALA A 157 14.84 9.05 -1.45
N GLU A 158 14.77 10.29 -1.94
CA GLU A 158 15.47 10.69 -3.17
C GLU A 158 17.00 10.50 -3.08
N THR A 159 17.53 10.60 -1.86
CA THR A 159 18.95 10.46 -1.57
C THR A 159 19.18 9.52 -0.39
N GLY A 160 20.02 8.51 -0.62
CA GLY A 160 20.40 7.50 0.36
C GLY A 160 19.43 6.32 0.46
N ASP A 161 19.72 5.41 1.37
CA ASP A 161 18.91 4.23 1.66
C ASP A 161 17.91 4.55 2.78
N GLY A 162 16.77 5.12 2.41
CA GLY A 162 15.74 5.55 3.35
C GLY A 162 14.35 5.62 2.74
N LEU A 163 13.37 5.84 3.61
CA LEU A 163 11.95 5.83 3.26
C LEU A 163 11.29 7.07 3.88
N ASP A 164 10.73 7.92 3.04
CA ASP A 164 9.98 9.11 3.45
C ASP A 164 8.48 8.78 3.54
N LEU A 165 7.91 9.12 4.69
CA LEU A 165 6.49 9.01 4.98
C LEU A 165 5.90 10.39 5.12
N LEU A 166 4.67 10.56 4.67
CA LEU A 166 3.83 11.70 4.98
C LEU A 166 2.58 11.24 5.72
N LEU A 167 2.43 11.69 6.96
CA LEU A 167 1.38 11.25 7.87
C LEU A 167 0.42 12.41 8.18
N CYS A 168 -0.87 12.19 7.99
CA CYS A 168 -1.91 13.10 8.49
C CYS A 168 -2.42 12.63 9.85
N PHE A 169 -2.61 13.58 10.76
CA PHE A 169 -3.34 13.34 12.00
C PHE A 169 -4.70 14.02 11.90
N GLU A 170 -5.78 13.24 11.91
CA GLU A 170 -7.14 13.79 12.03
C GLU A 170 -7.23 14.59 13.33
N LYS A 171 -7.51 15.89 13.23
CA LYS A 171 -7.70 16.75 14.40
C LYS A 171 -8.87 16.20 15.22
N PRO A 172 -8.66 15.74 16.46
CA PRO A 172 -9.79 15.49 17.34
C PRO A 172 -10.44 16.84 17.65
N GLY A 173 -11.76 16.95 17.45
CA GLY A 173 -12.52 18.18 17.67
C GLY A 173 -12.17 18.89 18.98
N ARG A 174 -12.17 20.24 18.95
CA ARG A 174 -11.97 21.20 20.07
C ARG A 174 -11.11 20.66 21.24
N GLY A 175 -9.87 20.24 20.97
CA GLY A 175 -8.96 19.80 22.03
C GLY A 175 -7.72 19.01 21.60
N GLY A 176 -7.48 18.82 20.30
CA GLY A 176 -6.29 18.12 19.80
C GLY A 176 -4.97 18.84 20.07
N SER A 177 -3.90 18.05 20.24
CA SER A 177 -2.52 18.54 20.22
C SER A 177 -2.24 19.26 18.89
N SER A 178 -1.54 20.40 18.93
CA SER A 178 -1.11 21.09 17.70
C SER A 178 -0.21 20.18 16.86
N LEU A 179 -0.15 20.43 15.55
CA LEU A 179 0.75 19.71 14.64
C LEU A 179 2.21 19.75 15.12
N GLU A 180 2.63 20.91 15.59
CA GLU A 180 3.94 21.11 16.20
C GLU A 180 4.16 20.24 17.42
N ALA A 181 3.19 20.18 18.34
CA ALA A 181 3.29 19.31 19.51
C ALA A 181 3.35 17.82 19.12
N LEU A 182 2.61 17.40 18.10
CA LEU A 182 2.66 16.02 17.59
C LEU A 182 4.02 15.69 16.99
N SER A 183 4.55 16.58 16.16
CA SER A 183 5.87 16.43 15.55
C SER A 183 7.00 16.45 16.57
N GLN A 184 6.93 17.36 17.55
CA GLN A 184 7.86 17.40 18.68
C GLN A 184 7.80 16.10 19.50
N LYS A 185 6.60 15.60 19.81
CA LYS A 185 6.43 14.31 20.49
C LYS A 185 7.09 13.17 19.71
N LEU A 186 6.78 13.03 18.42
CA LEU A 186 7.39 12.02 17.55
C LEU A 186 8.92 12.15 17.50
N SER A 187 9.42 13.38 17.41
CA SER A 187 10.86 13.65 17.39
C SER A 187 11.54 13.33 18.72
N SER A 188 10.87 13.57 19.86
CA SER A 188 11.39 13.21 21.19
C SER A 188 11.28 11.71 21.48
N SER A 189 10.35 11.00 20.83
CA SER A 189 10.06 9.59 21.08
C SER A 189 10.72 8.64 20.07
N ARG A 190 11.73 9.08 19.32
CA ARG A 190 12.43 8.25 18.32
C ARG A 190 12.99 6.94 18.91
N ALA A 191 13.56 7.02 20.12
CA ALA A 191 14.11 5.84 20.81
C ALA A 191 13.02 4.82 21.16
N ALA A 192 11.88 5.30 21.68
CA ALA A 192 10.73 4.44 21.98
C ALA A 192 10.13 3.81 20.71
N ILE A 193 10.03 4.58 19.62
CA ILE A 193 9.58 4.04 18.33
C ILE A 193 10.54 2.94 17.85
N LYS A 194 11.85 3.16 17.93
CA LYS A 194 12.86 2.16 17.59
C LYS A 194 12.73 0.90 18.44
N GLU A 195 12.55 1.05 19.74
CA GLU A 195 12.37 -0.09 20.67
C GLU A 195 11.09 -0.89 20.36
N MET A 196 9.99 -0.21 20.07
CA MET A 196 8.70 -0.87 19.82
C MET A 196 8.57 -1.47 18.41
N THR A 197 9.31 -0.95 17.42
CA THR A 197 9.06 -1.27 16.00
C THR A 197 10.29 -1.76 15.24
N GLY A 198 11.49 -1.63 15.83
CA GLY A 198 12.77 -1.85 15.14
C GLY A 198 13.18 -0.75 14.16
N LEU A 199 12.30 0.24 13.90
CA LEU A 199 12.52 1.25 12.87
C LEU A 199 13.45 2.37 13.33
N HIS A 200 14.42 2.73 12.49
CA HIS A 200 15.34 3.81 12.76
C HIS A 200 14.84 5.14 12.19
N VAL A 201 14.23 5.98 13.04
CA VAL A 201 13.76 7.31 12.66
C VAL A 201 14.94 8.28 12.51
N VAL A 202 15.19 8.73 11.28
CA VAL A 202 16.27 9.67 10.93
C VAL A 202 15.83 11.10 11.22
N ARG A 203 14.65 11.49 10.73
CA ARG A 203 14.11 12.85 10.89
C ARG A 203 12.60 12.85 10.97
N VAL A 204 12.08 13.88 11.63
CA VAL A 204 10.66 14.21 11.71
C VAL A 204 10.55 15.69 11.39
N LEU A 205 9.73 16.05 10.40
CA LEU A 205 9.55 17.42 9.92
C LEU A 205 8.07 17.73 9.78
N ASN A 206 7.70 19.00 9.94
CA ASN A 206 6.36 19.47 9.60
C ASN A 206 6.30 19.80 8.11
N SER A 207 5.16 19.55 7.47
CA SER A 207 4.95 19.94 6.07
C SER A 207 5.14 21.43 5.82
N GLN A 208 4.85 22.28 6.80
CA GLN A 208 5.06 23.73 6.76
C GLN A 208 6.54 24.15 6.75
N CYS A 209 7.48 23.22 6.93
CA CYS A 209 8.93 23.47 6.96
C CYS A 209 9.63 23.14 5.63
N SER A 210 8.87 22.77 4.58
CA SER A 210 9.39 22.38 3.27
C SER A 210 8.69 23.14 2.15
N SER A 211 9.27 24.26 1.72
CA SER A 211 8.77 25.08 0.59
C SER A 211 9.13 24.51 -0.79
N SER A 212 9.73 23.33 -0.85
CA SER A 212 10.15 22.68 -2.10
C SER A 212 9.66 21.24 -2.08
N GLU A 213 9.12 20.78 -3.21
CA GLU A 213 8.51 19.45 -3.43
C GLU A 213 7.11 19.25 -2.85
N ARG A 214 6.20 20.17 -3.21
CA ARG A 214 4.74 19.91 -3.26
C ARG A 214 4.36 19.00 -4.44
N VAL A 215 5.14 17.97 -4.67
CA VAL A 215 4.94 17.01 -5.75
C VAL A 215 4.68 15.67 -5.10
N VAL A 216 3.41 15.39 -4.79
CA VAL A 216 2.96 14.02 -4.48
C VAL A 216 2.87 13.27 -5.82
N LEU A 217 4.02 13.08 -6.48
CA LEU A 217 4.14 12.07 -7.51
C LEU A 217 4.33 10.75 -6.76
N LEU A 218 3.23 10.08 -6.48
CA LEU A 218 3.26 8.62 -6.41
C LEU A 218 3.76 8.17 -7.79
N ASN A 219 5.07 7.99 -7.95
CA ASN A 219 5.68 7.70 -9.24
C ASN A 219 4.90 6.55 -9.88
N GLN A 220 4.27 6.83 -11.02
CA GLN A 220 3.42 5.90 -11.77
C GLN A 220 4.20 4.69 -12.31
N THR A 221 5.51 4.64 -12.08
CA THR A 221 6.39 3.50 -12.41
C THR A 221 7.02 2.82 -11.19
N SER A 222 6.94 3.43 -9.99
CA SER A 222 7.36 2.82 -8.72
C SER A 222 6.21 2.68 -7.73
N MET A 223 4.96 2.84 -8.19
CA MET A 223 3.77 2.59 -7.39
C MET A 223 3.68 1.09 -7.08
N ALA A 224 4.39 0.76 -6.00
CA ALA A 224 4.03 -0.26 -5.05
C ALA A 224 2.54 -0.14 -4.75
N THR A 225 1.79 -1.10 -5.26
CA THR A 225 0.71 -1.70 -4.48
C THR A 225 1.25 -2.04 -3.12
N TYR A 226 0.64 -1.49 -2.10
CA TYR A 226 0.88 -2.00 -0.77
C TYR A 226 0.02 -3.23 -0.52
N SER A 227 0.43 -4.36 -1.11
CA SER A 227 -0.15 -5.66 -0.79
C SER A 227 0.18 -6.05 0.65
N THR A 228 -0.79 -5.94 1.55
CA THR A 228 -0.75 -6.73 2.78
C THR A 228 -1.29 -8.12 2.46
N ALA A 229 -0.40 -9.09 2.29
CA ALA A 229 -0.80 -10.50 2.42
C ALA A 229 -1.34 -10.69 3.85
N ARG A 230 -2.54 -11.26 3.96
CA ARG A 230 -3.16 -11.53 5.26
C ARG A 230 -2.90 -12.95 5.70
#